data_AF-A0AA44MPJ3-F1
#
_entry.id   AF-A0AA44MPJ3-F1
#
_cell.length_a   1.000
_cell.length_b   1.000
_cell.length_c   1.000
_cell.angle_alpha   90.00
_cell.angle_beta   90.00
_cell.angle_gamma   90.00
#
_symmetry.space_group_name_H-M   'P 1'
#
loop_
_entity.id
_entity.type
_entity.pdbx_description
1 polymer ?
#
loop_
_entity_poly.entity_id
_entity_poly.type
_entity_poly.pdbx_seq_one_letter_code
_entity_poly.pdbx_strand_id
1 'polypeptide(L)'
;RVGTTSDINQQDPATLQDGGNLRLSLTDFPPNFNILHIDGNNAEVAAMMKATWPRAFIIGPDGSTTVDTNYFTSIELTRTAPQVVTYTINPEAVWSD
;
A
#
# COMPACT_ATOMS: atom_id res chain seq x y z
N ARG A 1 -18.37 -1.51 18.16
CA ARG A 1 -18.45 -0.99 16.78
C ARG A 1 -17.11 -0.33 16.50
N VAL A 2 -16.29 -0.89 15.62
CA VAL A 2 -15.01 -0.26 15.21
C VAL A 2 -15.38 1.02 14.44
N GLY A 3 -14.67 2.12 14.72
CA GLY A 3 -14.97 3.42 14.11
C GLY A 3 -14.75 3.41 12.60
N THR A 4 -15.62 4.08 11.85
CA THR A 4 -15.53 4.20 10.37
C THR A 4 -14.73 5.43 9.93
N THR A 5 -14.09 6.14 10.88
CA THR A 5 -13.47 7.44 10.68
C THR A 5 -12.03 7.43 11.18
N SER A 6 -11.13 8.04 10.43
CA SER A 6 -9.74 8.25 10.83
C SER A 6 -9.60 9.59 11.56
N ASP A 7 -8.97 9.61 12.74
CA ASP A 7 -8.80 10.81 13.58
C ASP A 7 -7.50 11.56 13.27
N ILE A 8 -7.21 11.73 11.97
CA ILE A 8 -5.95 12.29 11.48
C ILE A 8 -6.11 13.68 10.83
N ASN A 9 -7.29 14.29 10.92
CA ASN A 9 -7.65 15.48 10.12
C ASN A 9 -7.34 15.24 8.63
N GLN A 10 -8.10 14.36 7.99
CA GLN A 10 -7.85 13.97 6.60
C GLN A 10 -7.90 15.20 5.67
N GLN A 11 -6.83 15.40 4.90
CA GLN A 11 -6.71 16.43 3.86
C GLN A 11 -6.37 15.75 2.54
N ASP A 12 -6.75 16.38 1.43
CA ASP A 12 -6.42 15.88 0.09
C ASP A 12 -4.91 16.10 -0.20
N PRO A 13 -4.11 15.03 -0.38
CA PRO A 13 -2.69 15.16 -0.70
C PRO A 13 -2.43 15.92 -2.00
N ALA A 14 -3.39 15.99 -2.93
CA ALA A 14 -3.26 16.78 -4.17
C ALA A 14 -3.19 18.30 -3.92
N THR A 15 -3.49 18.75 -2.69
CA THR A 15 -3.38 20.16 -2.29
C THR A 15 -1.99 20.54 -1.76
N LEU A 16 -1.07 19.58 -1.64
CA LEU A 16 0.30 19.84 -1.23
C LEU A 16 1.05 20.65 -2.30
N GLN A 17 1.94 21.54 -1.85
CA GLN A 17 2.87 22.21 -2.75
C GLN A 17 3.89 21.21 -3.32
N ASP A 18 4.34 21.46 -4.55
CA ASP A 18 5.39 20.65 -5.17
C ASP A 18 6.76 20.91 -4.49
N GLY A 19 7.52 19.83 -4.29
CA GLY A 19 8.85 19.85 -3.68
C GLY A 19 8.86 19.91 -2.15
N GLY A 20 10.05 20.10 -1.57
CA GLY A 20 10.26 20.10 -0.12
C GLY A 20 10.77 18.76 0.44
N ASN A 21 10.68 18.59 1.77
CA ASN A 21 11.14 17.38 2.46
C ASN A 21 10.12 16.93 3.52
N LEU A 22 9.64 15.70 3.40
CA LEU A 22 8.92 15.00 4.47
C LEU A 22 9.95 14.28 5.37
N ARG A 23 9.92 14.55 6.67
CA ARG A 23 10.78 13.86 7.66
C ARG A 23 9.91 13.14 8.67
N LEU A 24 9.93 11.81 8.62
CA LEU A 24 9.24 10.93 9.55
C LEU A 24 10.27 10.27 10.47
N SER A 25 9.99 10.23 11.77
CA SER A 25 10.86 9.56 12.74
C SER A 25 10.72 8.03 12.64
N LEU A 26 11.84 7.33 12.79
CA LEU A 26 11.88 5.89 13.02
C LEU A 26 12.37 5.63 14.45
N THR A 27 11.84 4.61 15.11
CA THR A 27 12.30 4.27 16.47
C THR A 27 13.64 3.53 16.47
N ASP A 28 13.95 2.79 15.40
CA ASP A 28 15.23 2.11 15.19
C ASP A 28 15.49 1.89 13.68
N PHE A 29 16.71 1.49 13.32
CA PHE A 29 17.05 1.10 11.96
C PHE A 29 16.44 -0.28 11.61
N PRO A 30 15.91 -0.45 10.38
CA PRO A 30 15.39 -1.75 9.93
C PRO A 30 16.50 -2.80 9.89
N PRO A 31 16.38 -3.94 10.61
CA PRO A 31 17.34 -5.03 10.51
C PRO A 31 17.19 -5.81 9.20
N ASN A 32 16.01 -5.74 8.57
CA ASN A 32 15.70 -6.36 7.30
C ASN A 32 14.61 -5.55 6.57
N PHE A 33 14.81 -5.25 5.28
CA PHE A 33 13.86 -4.49 4.47
C PHE A 33 12.78 -5.38 3.81
N ASN A 34 12.95 -6.71 3.84
CA ASN A 34 11.93 -7.65 3.37
C ASN A 34 10.85 -7.84 4.43
N ILE A 35 9.72 -7.14 4.27
CA ILE A 35 8.59 -7.20 5.21
C ILE A 35 7.88 -8.55 5.25
N LEU A 36 8.19 -9.47 4.33
CA LEU A 36 7.69 -10.84 4.31
C LEU A 36 8.64 -11.81 5.03
N HIS A 37 9.82 -11.35 5.47
CA HIS A 37 10.72 -12.09 6.34
C HIS A 37 10.34 -11.86 7.81
N ILE A 38 10.56 -12.86 8.68
CA ILE A 38 10.21 -12.76 10.10
C ILE A 38 10.90 -11.57 10.78
N ASP A 39 12.17 -11.32 10.47
CA ASP A 39 12.93 -10.18 10.99
C ASP A 39 12.56 -8.83 10.36
N GLY A 40 11.78 -8.82 9.27
CA GLY A 40 11.30 -7.60 8.60
C GLY A 40 9.84 -7.28 8.88
N ASN A 41 9.10 -8.15 9.56
CA ASN A 41 7.68 -7.99 9.89
C ASN A 41 7.46 -7.00 11.05
N ASN A 42 7.89 -5.76 10.84
CA ASN A 42 7.77 -4.63 11.76
C ASN A 42 6.87 -3.55 11.12
N ALA A 43 5.97 -2.94 11.91
CA ALA A 43 5.01 -1.97 11.41
C ALA A 43 5.64 -0.68 10.84
N GLU A 44 6.70 -0.16 11.46
CA GLU A 44 7.41 1.04 10.97
C GLU A 44 8.16 0.74 9.68
N VAL A 45 8.83 -0.42 9.60
CA VAL A 45 9.50 -0.88 8.38
C VAL A 45 8.47 -1.07 7.26
N ALA A 46 7.33 -1.70 7.56
CA ALA A 46 6.25 -1.87 6.60
C ALA A 46 5.66 -0.54 6.13
N ALA A 47 5.53 0.46 6.99
CA ALA A 47 5.07 1.80 6.60
C ALA A 47 6.04 2.48 5.63
N MET A 48 7.35 2.39 5.91
CA MET A 48 8.40 2.91 5.03
C MET A 48 8.43 2.18 3.68
N MET A 49 8.42 0.84 3.68
CA MET A 49 8.50 0.04 2.45
C MET A 49 7.23 0.12 1.59
N LYS A 50 6.05 0.39 2.19
CA LYS A 50 4.81 0.63 1.45
C LYS A 50 4.89 1.82 0.47
N ALA A 51 5.80 2.77 0.70
CA ALA A 51 6.01 3.91 -0.17
C ALA A 51 6.90 3.58 -1.39
N THR A 52 7.61 2.45 -1.37
CA THR A 52 8.60 2.11 -2.41
C THR A 52 8.22 0.89 -3.24
N TRP A 53 7.22 0.10 -2.81
CA TRP A 53 6.86 -1.16 -3.46
C TRP A 53 5.42 -1.21 -3.99
N PRO A 54 5.19 -1.98 -5.08
CA PRO A 54 3.86 -2.22 -5.60
C PRO A 54 3.01 -3.02 -4.62
N ARG A 55 1.71 -2.72 -4.61
CA ARG A 55 0.70 -3.46 -3.85
C ARG A 55 -0.52 -3.67 -4.73
N ALA A 56 -1.21 -4.80 -4.52
CA ALA A 56 -2.44 -5.10 -5.24
C ALA A 56 -3.65 -4.32 -4.71
N PHE A 57 -3.67 -4.05 -3.40
CA PHE A 57 -4.80 -3.44 -2.73
C PHE A 57 -4.37 -2.34 -1.74
N ILE A 58 -5.21 -1.32 -1.64
CA ILE A 58 -5.18 -0.30 -0.60
C ILE A 58 -6.22 -0.68 0.45
N ILE A 59 -5.81 -0.68 1.72
CA ILE A 59 -6.69 -0.95 2.86
C ILE A 59 -7.17 0.39 3.41
N GLY A 60 -8.49 0.61 3.40
CA GLY A 60 -9.14 1.79 3.93
C GLY A 60 -9.17 1.83 5.47
N PRO A 61 -9.51 2.98 6.07
CA PRO A 61 -9.57 3.13 7.53
C PRO A 61 -10.63 2.23 8.20
N ASP A 62 -11.64 1.79 7.45
CA ASP A 62 -12.68 0.85 7.87
C ASP A 62 -12.28 -0.63 7.63
N GLY A 63 -11.08 -0.88 7.12
CA GLY A 63 -10.58 -2.20 6.76
C GLY A 63 -11.04 -2.71 5.38
N SER A 64 -11.80 -1.91 4.62
CA SER A 64 -12.16 -2.25 3.25
C SER A 64 -10.93 -2.34 2.34
N THR A 65 -11.01 -3.15 1.29
CA THR A 65 -9.93 -3.28 0.29
C THR A 65 -10.39 -2.71 -1.04
N THR A 66 -9.52 -1.92 -1.67
CA THR A 66 -9.73 -1.36 -3.01
C THR A 66 -8.50 -1.70 -3.86
N VAL A 67 -8.70 -1.96 -5.16
CA VAL A 67 -7.59 -2.25 -6.08
C VAL A 67 -6.70 -1.00 -6.19
N ASP A 68 -5.38 -1.19 -6.07
CA ASP A 68 -4.42 -0.12 -6.31
C ASP A 68 -4.22 0.08 -7.82
N THR A 69 -4.91 1.08 -8.37
CA THR A 69 -4.93 1.35 -9.81
C THR A 69 -3.63 1.91 -10.36
N ASN A 70 -2.68 2.28 -9.49
CA ASN A 70 -1.32 2.60 -9.93
C ASN A 70 -0.60 1.36 -10.47
N TYR A 71 -0.98 0.15 -10.02
CA TYR A 71 -0.31 -1.10 -10.39
C TYR A 71 -1.20 -2.10 -11.12
N PHE A 72 -2.51 -2.09 -10.90
CA PHE A 72 -3.45 -3.03 -11.52
C PHE A 72 -4.70 -2.32 -12.04
N THR A 73 -5.08 -2.57 -13.29
CA THR A 73 -6.35 -2.05 -13.84
C THR A 73 -7.55 -2.89 -13.40
N SER A 74 -7.34 -4.18 -13.08
CA SER A 74 -8.40 -5.04 -12.52
C SER A 74 -7.83 -6.22 -11.73
N ILE A 75 -8.59 -6.67 -10.73
CA ILE A 75 -8.37 -7.93 -10.00
C ILE A 75 -9.73 -8.60 -9.78
N GLU A 76 -9.96 -9.76 -10.38
CA GLU A 76 -11.30 -10.35 -10.49
C GLU A 76 -11.30 -11.86 -10.18
N LEU A 77 -12.29 -12.31 -9.41
CA LEU A 77 -12.60 -13.73 -9.25
C LEU A 77 -13.31 -14.23 -10.52
N THR A 78 -12.57 -14.83 -11.45
CA THR A 78 -13.08 -15.25 -12.76
C THR A 78 -13.66 -16.66 -12.78
N ARG A 79 -13.38 -17.48 -11.75
CA ARG A 79 -13.96 -18.81 -11.56
C ARG A 79 -13.99 -19.19 -10.09
N THR A 80 -15.01 -19.91 -9.64
CA THR A 80 -15.17 -20.36 -8.23
C THR A 80 -14.79 -21.82 -8.01
N ALA A 81 -14.82 -22.67 -9.05
CA ALA A 81 -14.48 -24.09 -8.96
C ALA A 81 -13.73 -24.58 -10.23
N PRO A 82 -12.40 -24.81 -10.16
CA PRO A 82 -11.51 -24.36 -9.08
C PRO A 82 -11.44 -22.82 -9.05
N GLN A 83 -11.13 -22.26 -7.88
CA GLN A 83 -11.03 -20.82 -7.69
C GLN A 83 -9.90 -20.23 -8.56
N VAL A 84 -10.21 -19.19 -9.34
CA VAL A 84 -9.24 -18.45 -10.17
C VAL A 84 -9.45 -16.97 -9.96
N VAL A 85 -8.38 -16.26 -9.62
CA VAL A 85 -8.35 -14.80 -9.55
C VAL A 85 -7.42 -14.29 -10.64
N THR A 86 -7.93 -13.43 -11.52
CA THR A 86 -7.17 -12.84 -12.62
C THR A 86 -6.76 -11.42 -12.25
N TYR A 87 -5.48 -11.12 -12.39
CA TYR A 87 -4.89 -9.79 -12.15
C TYR A 87 -4.47 -9.21 -13.49
N THR A 88 -4.96 -8.01 -13.81
CA THR A 88 -4.53 -7.25 -14.99
C THR A 88 -3.62 -6.12 -14.53
N ILE A 89 -2.33 -6.22 -14.85
CA ILE A 89 -1.33 -5.21 -14.49
C ILE A 89 -1.59 -3.93 -15.29
N ASN A 90 -1.46 -2.78 -14.64
CA ASN A 90 -1.49 -1.49 -15.32
C ASN A 90 -0.28 -1.40 -16.27
N PRO A 91 -0.48 -1.22 -17.59
CA PRO A 91 0.63 -1.14 -18.55
C PRO A 91 1.56 0.06 -18.33
N GLU A 92 1.12 1.07 -17.56
CA GLU A 92 1.95 2.21 -17.16
C GLU A 92 2.80 1.93 -15.90
N ALA A 93 2.54 0.82 -15.20
CA ALA A 93 3.32 0.44 -14.03
C ALA A 93 4.70 -0.07 -14.45
N VAL A 94 5.74 0.61 -13.97
CA VAL A 94 7.15 0.29 -14.25
C VAL A 94 7.94 0.16 -12.96
N TRP A 95 9.00 -0.63 -13.02
CA TRP A 95 10.05 -0.59 -12.00
C TRP A 95 10.90 0.66 -12.19
N SER A 96 11.70 0.99 -11.18
CA SER A 96 12.50 2.20 -11.15
C SER A 96 13.82 2.12 -11.93
N ASP A 97 14.07 1.03 -12.65
CA ASP A 97 15.31 0.76 -13.39
C ASP A 97 15.29 1.30 -14.84
#